data_AF-Q3ARP4-F1
#
_entry.id   AF-Q3ARP4-F1
#
_cell.length_a   1.000
_cell.length_b   1.000
_cell.length_c   1.000
_cell.angle_alpha   90.00
_cell.angle_beta   90.00
_cell.angle_gamma   90.00
#
_symmetry.space_group_name_H-M   'P 1'
#
loop_
_entity.id
_entity.type
_entity.pdbx_description
1 polymer ?
#
loop_
_entity_poly.entity_id
_entity_poly.type
_entity_poly.pdbx_seq_one_letter_code
_entity_poly.pdbx_strand_id
1 'polypeptide(L)'
;MSVTLMIFIYWAIAIAIGFIFFKKDILSFEPKFDGRRIGLLIASLLIIALNAWVYSHSTSDGGRSLDPLTLLVFSVGNGIAETFMFYAVFRFGTSLVGRFTQNAVATFLVGFLCFVVYSGLIHGLFWINILPEHVVQTSPYKPFFMPVQMLIAGSWALNFFWYRDIRTVIFLHGLVDLTMAWNVKFDMF
;
A
#
# COMPACT_ATOMS: atom_id res chain seq x y z
N MET A 1 24.71 -2.40 7.83
CA MET A 1 23.96 -1.82 6.69
C MET A 1 22.92 -0.88 7.28
N SER A 2 22.83 0.38 6.81
CA SER A 2 21.80 1.30 7.30
C SER A 2 20.41 0.81 6.91
N VAL A 3 19.39 1.15 7.69
CA VAL A 3 17.98 0.80 7.40
C VAL A 3 17.57 1.33 6.02
N THR A 4 17.98 2.56 5.68
CA THR A 4 17.77 3.17 4.36
C THR A 4 18.34 2.31 3.22
N LEU A 5 19.56 1.77 3.36
CA LEU A 5 20.15 0.90 2.35
C LEU A 5 19.38 -0.42 2.22
N MET A 6 18.86 -0.97 3.33
CA MET A 6 17.98 -2.16 3.28
C MET A 6 16.69 -1.87 2.51
N ILE A 7 16.08 -0.69 2.72
CA ILE A 7 14.87 -0.25 2.02
C ILE A 7 15.14 -0.14 0.51
N PHE A 8 16.26 0.48 0.10
CA PHE A 8 16.59 0.58 -1.32
C PHE A 8 16.88 -0.77 -1.98
N ILE A 9 17.56 -1.69 -1.27
CA ILE A 9 17.75 -3.06 -1.77
C ILE A 9 16.41 -3.77 -1.89
N TYR A 10 15.54 -3.63 -0.89
CA TYR A 10 14.19 -4.16 -0.91
C TYR A 10 13.40 -3.63 -2.11
N TRP A 11 13.42 -2.32 -2.35
CA TRP A 11 12.75 -1.71 -3.50
C TRP A 11 13.30 -2.20 -4.83
N ALA A 12 14.62 -2.34 -4.97
CA ALA A 12 15.23 -2.89 -6.18
C ALA A 12 14.75 -4.33 -6.46
N ILE A 13 14.70 -5.19 -5.42
CA ILE A 13 14.19 -6.56 -5.52
C ILE A 13 12.69 -6.55 -5.88
N ALA A 14 11.90 -5.71 -5.20
CA ALA A 14 10.48 -5.57 -5.43
C ALA A 14 10.15 -5.14 -6.86
N ILE A 15 10.90 -4.18 -7.40
CA ILE A 15 10.76 -3.72 -8.79
C ILE A 15 11.12 -4.85 -9.77
N ALA A 16 12.19 -5.60 -9.52
CA ALA A 16 12.55 -6.75 -10.36
C ALA A 16 11.44 -7.82 -10.37
N ILE A 17 10.89 -8.16 -9.20
CA ILE A 17 9.72 -9.04 -9.07
C ILE A 17 8.52 -8.47 -9.82
N GLY A 18 8.26 -7.16 -9.68
CA GLY A 18 7.25 -6.41 -10.41
C GLY A 18 7.31 -6.65 -11.91
N PHE A 19 8.47 -6.41 -12.51
CA PHE A 19 8.70 -6.59 -13.93
C PHE A 19 8.63 -8.06 -14.38
N ILE A 20 9.04 -9.02 -13.56
CA ILE A 20 9.00 -10.44 -13.94
C ILE A 20 7.56 -10.97 -13.92
N PHE A 21 6.80 -10.67 -12.86
CA PHE A 21 5.50 -11.30 -12.61
C PHE A 21 4.29 -10.51 -13.10
N PHE A 22 4.43 -9.19 -13.25
CA PHE A 22 3.33 -8.27 -13.55
C PHE A 22 3.54 -7.45 -14.83
N LYS A 23 4.53 -7.78 -15.66
CA LYS A 23 4.78 -7.08 -16.95
C LYS A 23 3.51 -6.88 -17.76
N LYS A 24 2.69 -7.92 -17.88
CA LYS A 24 1.42 -7.84 -18.61
C LYS A 24 0.48 -6.83 -17.96
N ASP A 25 0.23 -6.96 -16.67
CA ASP A 25 -0.68 -6.07 -15.93
C ASP A 25 -0.22 -4.60 -15.93
N ILE A 26 1.10 -4.36 -15.98
CA ILE A 26 1.68 -3.01 -16.09
C ILE A 26 1.49 -2.45 -17.50
N LEU A 27 1.81 -3.24 -18.54
CA LEU A 27 1.88 -2.76 -19.92
C LEU A 27 0.54 -2.82 -20.66
N SER A 28 -0.39 -3.68 -20.25
CA SER A 28 -1.72 -3.78 -20.85
C SER A 28 -2.72 -2.96 -20.05
N PHE A 29 -3.37 -2.00 -20.70
CA PHE A 29 -4.49 -1.29 -20.10
C PHE A 29 -5.81 -1.98 -20.41
N GLU A 30 -6.51 -2.49 -19.38
CA GLU A 30 -7.89 -2.95 -19.54
C GLU A 30 -8.80 -1.71 -19.67
N PRO A 31 -9.34 -1.40 -20.86
CA PRO A 31 -10.01 -0.13 -21.11
C PRO A 31 -11.47 -0.14 -20.65
N LYS A 32 -12.02 -1.30 -20.28
CA LYS A 32 -13.42 -1.41 -19.88
C LYS A 32 -13.59 -0.95 -18.43
N PHE A 33 -14.27 0.18 -18.27
CA PHE A 33 -14.75 0.70 -16.99
C PHE A 33 -16.25 0.47 -16.91
N ASP A 34 -16.64 -0.68 -16.37
CA ASP A 34 -18.03 -0.89 -16.01
C ASP A 34 -18.39 -0.11 -14.73
N GLY A 35 -19.69 -0.01 -14.42
CA GLY A 35 -20.15 0.69 -13.23
C GLY A 35 -19.61 0.13 -11.92
N ARG A 36 -19.26 -1.17 -11.86
CA ARG A 36 -18.70 -1.80 -10.65
C ARG A 36 -17.26 -1.35 -10.44
N ARG A 37 -16.45 -1.30 -11.50
CA ARG A 37 -15.08 -0.76 -11.45
C ARG A 37 -15.09 0.71 -11.07
N ILE A 38 -15.93 1.52 -11.70
CA ILE A 38 -16.06 2.95 -11.37
C ILE A 38 -16.45 3.13 -9.90
N GLY A 39 -17.46 2.39 -9.42
CA GLY A 39 -17.87 2.42 -8.02
C GLY A 39 -16.75 2.03 -7.06
N LEU A 40 -15.97 0.99 -7.38
CA LEU A 40 -14.83 0.56 -6.58
C LEU A 40 -13.72 1.62 -6.53
N LEU A 41 -13.45 2.30 -7.66
CA LEU A 41 -12.45 3.38 -7.72
C LEU A 41 -12.88 4.61 -6.91
N ILE A 42 -14.15 5.02 -7.04
CA ILE A 42 -14.71 6.10 -6.22
C ILE A 42 -14.62 5.74 -4.73
N ALA A 43 -15.02 4.51 -4.36
CA ALA A 43 -14.90 4.03 -2.98
C ALA A 43 -13.44 4.04 -2.50
N SER A 44 -12.49 3.62 -3.34
CA SER A 44 -11.05 3.64 -3.02
C SER A 44 -10.56 5.07 -2.75
N LEU A 45 -10.97 6.04 -3.57
CA LEU A 45 -10.64 7.45 -3.36
C LEU A 45 -11.24 8.02 -2.06
N LEU A 46 -12.49 7.68 -1.75
CA LEU A 46 -13.14 8.08 -0.50
C LEU A 46 -12.43 7.48 0.72
N ILE A 47 -11.99 6.22 0.63
CA ILE A 47 -11.19 5.57 1.68
C ILE A 47 -9.86 6.30 1.89
N ILE A 48 -9.18 6.72 0.81
CA ILE A 48 -7.93 7.49 0.92
C ILE A 48 -8.18 8.88 1.52
N ALA A 49 -9.27 9.55 1.15
CA ALA A 49 -9.63 10.82 1.76
C ALA A 49 -9.91 10.67 3.27
N LEU A 50 -10.62 9.60 3.67
CA LEU A 50 -10.82 9.25 5.07
C LEU A 50 -9.50 8.94 5.78
N ASN A 51 -8.60 8.19 5.13
CA ASN A 51 -7.27 7.92 5.65
C ASN A 51 -6.49 9.20 5.89
N ALA A 52 -6.47 10.11 4.90
CA ALA A 52 -5.79 11.38 5.03
C ALA A 52 -6.31 12.19 6.20
N TRP A 53 -7.64 12.24 6.36
CA TRP A 53 -8.28 12.90 7.48
C TRP A 53 -7.89 12.27 8.83
N VAL A 54 -8.05 10.96 8.97
CA VAL A 54 -7.76 10.24 10.22
C VAL A 54 -6.28 10.40 10.57
N TYR A 55 -5.40 10.25 9.58
CA TYR A 55 -3.95 10.35 9.76
C TYR A 55 -3.53 11.76 10.17
N SER A 56 -4.03 12.81 9.51
CA SER A 56 -3.68 14.20 9.86
C SER A 56 -4.17 14.62 11.24
N HIS A 57 -5.25 14.01 11.75
CA HIS A 57 -5.79 14.31 13.08
C HIS A 57 -5.26 13.40 14.19
N SER A 58 -4.43 12.41 13.85
CA SER A 58 -3.84 11.47 14.80
C SER A 58 -2.33 11.44 14.74
N THR A 59 -1.71 12.32 13.97
CA THR A 59 -0.26 12.42 13.85
C THR A 59 0.24 13.84 14.07
N SER A 60 1.53 13.96 14.39
CA SER A 60 2.25 15.22 14.54
C SER A 60 3.57 15.15 13.79
N ASP A 61 3.96 16.28 13.22
CA ASP A 61 5.28 16.47 12.61
C ASP A 61 6.38 16.71 13.65
N GLY A 62 6.03 16.89 14.93
CA GLY A 62 7.01 17.16 16.00
C GLY A 62 7.86 18.41 15.76
N GLY A 63 7.42 19.35 14.93
CA GLY A 63 8.19 20.53 14.52
C GLY A 63 9.25 20.27 13.46
N ARG A 64 9.28 19.08 12.85
CA ARG A 64 10.22 18.73 11.78
C ARG A 64 9.96 19.56 10.51
N SER A 65 11.03 19.84 9.78
CA SER A 65 10.94 20.48 8.46
C SER A 65 10.58 19.43 7.41
N LEU A 66 9.80 19.83 6.40
CA LEU A 66 9.49 18.94 5.29
C LEU A 66 10.74 18.79 4.42
N ASP A 67 11.19 17.56 4.19
CA ASP A 67 12.15 17.24 3.14
C ASP A 67 11.40 16.88 1.83
N PRO A 68 11.43 17.75 0.80
CA PRO A 68 10.75 17.47 -0.47
C PRO A 68 11.34 16.28 -1.21
N LEU A 69 12.61 15.95 -0.99
CA LEU A 69 13.25 14.82 -1.65
C LEU A 69 12.73 13.50 -1.06
N THR A 70 12.69 13.38 0.27
CA THR A 70 12.03 12.26 0.95
C THR A 70 10.57 12.15 0.52
N LEU A 71 9.82 13.26 0.51
CA LEU A 71 8.43 13.27 0.08
C LEU A 71 8.27 12.65 -1.32
N LEU A 72 9.06 13.08 -2.31
CA LEU A 72 8.97 12.57 -3.67
C LEU A 72 9.43 11.11 -3.80
N VAL A 73 10.61 10.81 -3.27
CA VAL A 73 11.25 9.49 -3.41
C VAL A 73 10.46 8.43 -2.67
N PHE A 74 10.00 8.74 -1.45
CA PHE A 74 9.20 7.82 -0.67
C PHE A 74 7.86 7.55 -1.35
N SER A 75 7.07 8.59 -1.67
CA SER A 75 5.74 8.39 -2.23
C SER A 75 5.72 7.63 -3.55
N VAL A 76 6.70 7.89 -4.42
CA VAL A 76 6.77 7.20 -5.72
C VAL A 76 7.46 5.84 -5.58
N GLY A 77 8.63 5.81 -4.96
CA GLY A 77 9.45 4.61 -4.84
C GLY A 77 8.76 3.53 -4.01
N ASN A 78 8.26 3.90 -2.83
CA ASN A 78 7.56 2.99 -1.95
C ASN A 78 6.23 2.51 -2.56
N GLY A 79 5.42 3.46 -3.06
CA GLY A 79 4.14 3.15 -3.68
C GLY A 79 4.24 2.17 -4.85
N ILE A 80 5.33 2.23 -5.64
CA ILE A 80 5.61 1.24 -6.70
C ILE A 80 6.08 -0.08 -6.10
N ALA A 81 7.16 -0.03 -5.31
CA ALA A 81 7.86 -1.22 -4.83
C ALA A 81 6.97 -2.09 -3.94
N GLU A 82 6.35 -1.50 -2.92
CA GLU A 82 5.50 -2.26 -2.00
C GLU A 82 4.27 -2.82 -2.70
N THR A 83 3.65 -2.08 -3.62
CA THR A 83 2.50 -2.60 -4.38
C THR A 83 2.87 -3.87 -5.17
N PHE A 84 4.06 -3.91 -5.79
CA PHE A 84 4.50 -5.14 -6.47
C PHE A 84 4.65 -6.32 -5.51
N MET A 85 5.24 -6.12 -4.34
CA MET A 85 5.42 -7.19 -3.37
C MET A 85 4.10 -7.63 -2.75
N PHE A 86 3.23 -6.68 -2.42
CA PHE A 86 1.90 -6.95 -1.90
C PHE A 86 1.10 -7.82 -2.87
N TYR A 87 1.15 -7.51 -4.17
CA TYR A 87 0.49 -8.34 -5.17
C TYR A 87 1.22 -9.64 -5.50
N ALA A 88 2.54 -9.70 -5.38
CA ALA A 88 3.29 -10.96 -5.51
C ALA A 88 2.83 -11.94 -4.43
N VAL A 89 2.75 -11.49 -3.19
CA VAL A 89 2.33 -12.30 -2.05
C VAL A 89 0.83 -12.60 -2.09
N PHE A 90 -0.02 -11.65 -2.50
CA PHE A 90 -1.43 -11.90 -2.76
C PHE A 90 -1.60 -13.01 -3.80
N ARG A 91 -0.89 -12.92 -4.95
CA ARG A 91 -0.91 -13.94 -6.00
C ARG A 91 -0.39 -15.29 -5.54
N PHE A 92 0.63 -15.30 -4.69
CA PHE A 92 1.11 -16.53 -4.08
C PHE A 92 0.00 -17.21 -3.28
N GLY A 93 -0.71 -16.45 -2.43
CA GLY A 93 -1.85 -16.94 -1.67
C GLY A 93 -2.99 -17.46 -2.56
N THR A 94 -3.40 -16.69 -3.58
CA THR A 94 -4.45 -17.13 -4.51
C THR A 94 -4.03 -18.37 -5.33
N SER A 95 -2.77 -18.46 -5.73
CA SER A 95 -2.25 -19.61 -6.49
C SER A 95 -2.16 -20.87 -5.63
N LEU A 96 -1.86 -20.73 -4.34
CA LEU A 96 -1.79 -21.85 -3.39
C LEU A 96 -3.19 -22.44 -3.16
N VAL A 97 -4.16 -21.59 -2.79
CA VAL A 97 -5.54 -22.03 -2.51
C VAL A 97 -6.28 -22.51 -3.77
N GLY A 98 -5.95 -21.95 -4.94
CA GLY A 98 -6.52 -22.37 -6.23
C GLY A 98 -6.20 -23.81 -6.62
N ARG A 99 -5.21 -24.44 -5.98
CA ARG A 99 -4.92 -25.88 -6.12
C ARG A 99 -5.92 -26.77 -5.38
N PHE A 100 -6.68 -26.21 -4.43
CA PHE A 100 -7.59 -26.95 -3.55
C PHE A 100 -9.06 -26.58 -3.76
N THR A 101 -9.35 -25.39 -4.27
CA THR A 101 -10.73 -24.94 -4.51
C THR A 101 -10.82 -23.95 -5.68
N GLN A 102 -11.99 -23.91 -6.33
CA GLN A 102 -12.35 -22.92 -7.35
C GLN A 102 -13.27 -21.81 -6.80
N ASN A 103 -13.55 -21.81 -5.49
CA ASN A 103 -14.38 -20.79 -4.87
C ASN A 103 -13.64 -19.44 -4.87
N ALA A 104 -14.20 -18.45 -5.58
CA ALA A 104 -13.58 -17.13 -5.75
C ALA A 104 -13.45 -16.36 -4.43
N VAL A 105 -14.39 -16.52 -3.49
CA VAL A 105 -14.35 -15.89 -2.17
C VAL A 105 -13.22 -16.47 -1.33
N ALA A 106 -13.11 -17.80 -1.26
CA ALA A 106 -12.01 -18.46 -0.57
C ALA A 106 -10.65 -18.07 -1.19
N THR A 107 -10.60 -17.98 -2.52
CA THR A 107 -9.41 -17.55 -3.24
C THR A 107 -8.99 -16.14 -2.85
N PHE A 108 -9.94 -15.19 -2.90
CA PHE A 108 -9.70 -13.81 -2.50
C PHE A 108 -9.27 -13.70 -1.04
N LEU A 109 -9.97 -14.36 -0.11
CA LEU A 109 -9.69 -14.25 1.32
C LEU A 109 -8.30 -14.76 1.70
N VAL A 110 -7.85 -15.88 1.11
CA VAL A 110 -6.49 -16.38 1.38
C VAL A 110 -5.43 -15.47 0.77
N GLY A 111 -5.63 -14.99 -0.46
CA GLY A 111 -4.75 -13.99 -1.06
C GLY A 111 -4.66 -12.71 -0.21
N PHE A 112 -5.82 -12.23 0.26
CA PHE A 112 -5.93 -11.04 1.10
C PHE A 112 -5.28 -11.23 2.46
N LEU A 113 -5.40 -12.41 3.08
CA LEU A 113 -4.68 -12.72 4.32
C LEU A 113 -3.17 -12.67 4.11
N CYS A 114 -2.65 -13.28 3.04
CA CYS A 114 -1.22 -13.22 2.72
C CYS A 114 -0.75 -11.77 2.50
N PHE A 115 -1.54 -10.96 1.79
CA PHE A 115 -1.29 -9.53 1.60
C PHE A 115 -1.17 -8.81 2.95
N VAL A 116 -2.15 -8.96 3.85
CA VAL A 116 -2.20 -8.24 5.13
C VAL A 116 -1.06 -8.66 6.05
N VAL A 117 -0.76 -9.96 6.12
CA VAL A 117 0.37 -10.49 6.91
C VAL A 117 1.68 -9.88 6.42
N TYR A 118 1.91 -9.90 5.10
CA TYR A 118 3.14 -9.35 4.55
C TYR A 118 3.24 -7.82 4.72
N SER A 119 2.13 -7.11 4.55
CA SER A 119 2.06 -5.66 4.81
C SER A 119 2.48 -5.33 6.24
N GLY A 120 1.93 -6.03 7.23
CA GLY A 120 2.32 -5.86 8.64
C GLY A 120 3.79 -6.19 8.91
N LEU A 121 4.34 -7.23 8.27
CA LEU A 121 5.75 -7.61 8.41
C LEU A 121 6.69 -6.51 7.90
N ILE A 122 6.42 -5.93 6.72
CA ILE A 122 7.26 -4.86 6.16
C ILE A 122 7.23 -3.60 7.03
N HIS A 123 6.08 -3.26 7.59
CA HIS A 123 5.97 -2.16 8.55
C HIS A 123 6.79 -2.40 9.82
N GLY A 124 6.75 -3.62 10.36
CA GLY A 124 7.56 -4.01 11.52
C GLY A 124 9.07 -4.02 11.24
N LEU A 125 9.47 -4.40 10.03
CA LEU A 125 10.88 -4.54 9.65
C LEU A 125 11.54 -3.21 9.27
N PHE A 126 10.85 -2.36 8.52
CA PHE A 126 11.44 -1.12 8.00
C PHE A 126 10.84 0.12 8.65
N TRP A 127 9.51 0.29 8.59
CA TRP A 127 8.88 1.57 8.88
C TRP A 127 8.95 1.97 10.36
N ILE A 128 8.81 1.03 11.29
CA ILE A 128 8.99 1.32 12.73
C ILE A 128 10.39 1.85 13.06
N ASN A 129 11.42 1.48 12.26
CA ASN A 129 12.80 1.84 12.52
C ASN A 129 13.22 3.18 11.88
N ILE A 130 12.45 3.70 10.93
CA ILE A 130 12.75 4.96 10.21
C ILE A 130 11.77 6.08 10.57
N LEU A 131 10.53 5.74 10.86
CA LEU A 131 9.52 6.73 11.21
C LEU A 131 9.78 7.22 12.64
N PRO A 132 9.94 8.53 12.86
CA PRO A 132 10.05 9.07 14.20
C PRO A 132 8.72 8.91 14.95
N GLU A 133 8.71 9.10 16.26
CA GLU A 133 7.45 9.15 16.99
C GLU A 133 6.56 10.27 16.42
N HIS A 134 5.37 9.89 15.99
CA HIS A 134 4.44 10.78 15.30
C HIS A 134 2.99 10.55 15.71
N VAL A 135 2.66 9.43 16.35
CA VAL A 135 1.27 9.11 16.73
C VAL A 135 0.88 9.90 17.98
N VAL A 136 -0.16 10.73 17.85
CA VAL A 136 -0.77 11.45 18.96
C VAL A 136 -1.65 10.49 19.75
N GLN A 137 -1.13 9.97 20.86
CA GLN A 137 -1.78 8.91 21.64
C GLN A 137 -3.16 9.28 22.18
N THR A 138 -3.41 10.57 22.40
CA THR A 138 -4.67 11.13 22.91
C THR A 138 -5.70 11.42 21.82
N SER A 139 -5.37 11.25 20.54
CA SER A 139 -6.29 11.55 19.44
C SER A 139 -7.50 10.62 19.46
N PRO A 140 -8.74 11.14 19.39
CA PRO A 140 -9.94 10.31 19.30
C PRO A 140 -10.05 9.55 17.98
N TYR A 141 -9.26 9.93 16.97
CA TYR A 141 -9.27 9.29 15.65
C TYR A 141 -8.27 8.13 15.54
N LYS A 142 -7.34 7.99 16.49
CA LYS A 142 -6.32 6.93 16.50
C LYS A 142 -6.92 5.51 16.36
N PRO A 143 -8.04 5.15 17.02
CA PRO A 143 -8.65 3.82 16.88
C PRO A 143 -9.06 3.47 15.44
N PHE A 144 -9.22 4.45 14.56
CA PHE A 144 -9.59 4.24 13.16
C PHE A 144 -8.41 3.91 12.24
N PHE A 145 -7.16 3.97 12.72
CA PHE A 145 -5.98 3.59 11.91
C PHE A 145 -6.12 2.20 11.29
N MET A 146 -6.20 1.15 12.11
CA MET A 146 -6.27 -0.22 11.59
C MET A 146 -7.52 -0.48 10.73
N PRO A 147 -8.74 -0.06 11.13
CA PRO A 147 -9.92 -0.20 10.28
C PRO A 147 -9.74 0.45 8.89
N VAL A 148 -9.19 1.67 8.82
CA VAL A 148 -8.98 2.36 7.55
C VAL A 148 -7.89 1.68 6.73
N GLN A 149 -6.79 1.23 7.35
CA GLN A 149 -5.76 0.44 6.65
C GLN A 149 -6.34 -0.86 6.06
N MET A 150 -7.25 -1.52 6.76
CA MET A 150 -7.94 -2.72 6.24
C MET A 150 -8.87 -2.39 5.06
N LEU A 151 -9.53 -1.24 5.07
CA LEU A 151 -10.35 -0.77 3.94
C LEU A 151 -9.47 -0.45 2.72
N ILE A 152 -8.32 0.21 2.93
CA ILE A 152 -7.34 0.48 1.88
C ILE A 152 -6.86 -0.83 1.26
N ALA A 153 -6.30 -1.73 2.08
CA ALA A 153 -5.80 -3.02 1.63
C ALA A 153 -6.87 -3.83 0.91
N GLY A 154 -8.10 -3.86 1.44
CA GLY A 154 -9.22 -4.55 0.82
C GLY A 154 -9.59 -3.97 -0.54
N SER A 155 -9.70 -2.64 -0.64
CA SER A 155 -9.99 -1.96 -1.90
C SER A 155 -8.92 -2.23 -2.96
N TRP A 156 -7.64 -2.24 -2.57
CA TRP A 156 -6.53 -2.51 -3.47
C TRP A 156 -6.50 -3.97 -3.93
N ALA A 157 -6.69 -4.91 -3.00
CA ALA A 157 -6.80 -6.33 -3.32
C ALA A 157 -7.97 -6.59 -4.29
N LEU A 158 -9.13 -5.94 -4.10
CA LEU A 158 -10.28 -6.09 -4.99
C LEU A 158 -10.02 -5.52 -6.39
N ASN A 159 -9.41 -4.33 -6.49
CA ASN A 159 -9.05 -3.72 -7.76
C ASN A 159 -8.16 -4.66 -8.59
N PHE A 160 -7.19 -5.30 -7.94
CA PHE A 160 -6.30 -6.24 -8.61
C PHE A 160 -6.94 -7.61 -8.88
N PHE A 161 -7.71 -8.14 -7.94
CA PHE A 161 -8.32 -9.46 -8.08
C PHE A 161 -9.36 -9.51 -9.20
N TRP A 162 -10.20 -8.48 -9.32
CA TRP A 162 -11.25 -8.44 -10.35
C TRP A 162 -10.80 -7.82 -11.66
N TYR A 163 -9.98 -6.76 -11.62
CA TYR A 163 -9.67 -5.96 -12.82
C TYR A 163 -8.20 -5.96 -13.20
N ARG A 164 -7.33 -6.67 -12.46
CA ARG A 164 -5.87 -6.68 -12.67
C ARG A 164 -5.25 -5.27 -12.67
N ASP A 165 -5.92 -4.30 -12.03
CA ASP A 165 -5.57 -2.89 -12.14
C ASP A 165 -4.46 -2.50 -11.16
N ILE A 166 -3.23 -2.86 -11.51
CA ILE A 166 -2.05 -2.59 -10.68
C ILE A 166 -1.66 -1.11 -10.69
N ARG A 167 -1.84 -0.40 -11.80
CA ARG A 167 -1.37 0.99 -11.96
C ARG A 167 -2.18 1.95 -11.12
N THR A 168 -3.50 1.78 -11.12
CA THR A 168 -4.35 2.60 -10.27
C THR A 168 -3.97 2.40 -8.81
N VAL A 169 -3.70 1.16 -8.39
CA VAL A 169 -3.26 0.92 -7.01
C VAL A 169 -1.88 1.51 -6.71
N ILE A 170 -0.91 1.41 -7.60
CA ILE A 170 0.39 2.09 -7.43
C ILE A 170 0.19 3.59 -7.19
N PHE A 171 -0.67 4.23 -7.99
CA PHE A 171 -0.98 5.65 -7.81
C PHE A 171 -1.68 5.93 -6.48
N LEU A 172 -2.70 5.16 -6.14
CA LEU A 172 -3.44 5.28 -4.88
C LEU A 172 -2.54 5.05 -3.65
N HIS A 173 -1.61 4.09 -3.73
CA HIS A 173 -0.62 3.83 -2.69
C HIS A 173 0.33 5.02 -2.54
N GLY A 174 0.84 5.55 -3.65
CA GLY A 174 1.68 6.75 -3.60
C GLY A 174 0.98 7.95 -2.96
N LEU A 175 -0.34 8.10 -3.10
CA LEU A 175 -1.10 9.13 -2.39
C LEU A 175 -1.20 8.90 -0.88
N VAL A 176 -1.34 7.64 -0.45
CA VAL A 176 -1.31 7.28 0.98
C VAL A 176 0.07 7.62 1.56
N ASP A 177 1.13 7.24 0.86
CA ASP A 177 2.52 7.50 1.27
C ASP A 177 2.86 8.98 1.27
N LEU A 178 2.37 9.73 0.28
CA LEU A 178 2.48 11.19 0.23
C LEU A 178 1.82 11.83 1.44
N THR A 179 0.62 11.38 1.78
CA THR A 179 -0.09 11.89 2.94
C THR A 179 0.66 11.58 4.22
N MET A 180 1.20 10.37 4.36
CA MET A 180 1.99 9.96 5.50
C MET A 180 3.24 10.84 5.64
N ALA A 181 4.06 10.92 4.59
CA ALA A 181 5.29 11.69 4.58
C ALA A 181 5.05 13.20 4.81
N TRP A 182 3.96 13.75 4.26
CA TRP A 182 3.58 15.14 4.47
C TRP A 182 3.23 15.46 5.93
N ASN A 183 2.52 14.56 6.61
CA ASN A 183 2.10 14.74 7.99
C ASN A 183 3.23 14.46 8.99
N VAL A 184 4.02 13.41 8.76
CA VAL A 184 5.10 13.02 9.67
C VAL A 184 6.35 13.86 9.46
N LYS A 185 6.63 14.28 8.23
CA LYS A 185 7.85 15.01 7.83
C LYS A 185 9.12 14.29 8.31
N PHE A 186 9.19 12.99 8.05
CA PHE A 186 10.40 12.20 8.32
C PHE A 186 11.44 12.45 7.22
N ASP A 187 12.68 12.10 7.52
CA ASP A 187 13.81 12.22 6.60
C ASP A 187 14.37 10.82 6.31
N MET A 188 14.62 10.53 5.04
CA MET A 188 15.25 9.29 4.58
C MET A 188 16.76 9.41 4.34
N PHE A 189 17.32 10.62 4.33
CA PHE A 189 18.67 10.91 3.84
C PHE A 189 19.64 11.42 4.91
#